data_AF-A0A2H6KB33-F1
#
_entry.id   AF-A0A2H6KB33-F1
#
_cell.length_a   1.000
_cell.length_b   1.000
_cell.length_c   1.000
_cell.angle_alpha   90.00
_cell.angle_beta   90.00
_cell.angle_gamma   90.00
#
_symmetry.space_group_name_H-M   'P 1'
#
loop_
_entity.id
_entity.type
_entity.pdbx_description
1 polymer ?
#
loop_
_entity_poly.entity_id
_entity_poly.type
_entity_poly.pdbx_seq_one_letter_code
_entity_poly.pdbx_strand_id
1 'polypeptide(L)'
;MDANEFPTSLVVFQTERMTWNRENGSYMLTTSTKNKTFNYFVDPKKGEIRPVDLTSPPEHYWKLSNPSGSTGMLPLMVVTIDVGLALNVSKSLLAVHNVPKGDWLYSRYQLVLYSYVRGVVAYVKDIKSDIPIYISPENALVTHVETYKNIKENKFFVVIHIKIRVADGFITLNKLFERSEEEGKISYVPHYKHRKVLYEMMLKDVFDTPTAATEETNITLEPEIEKSEEPCPLPPAPPCVIS
;
A
#
# COMPACT_ATOMS: atom_id res chain seq x y z
N MET A 1 7.96 17.62 17.33
CA MET A 1 7.65 16.85 16.11
C MET A 1 6.83 17.79 15.26
N ASP A 2 7.44 18.35 14.21
CA ASP A 2 6.78 19.28 13.32
C ASP A 2 5.62 18.57 12.60
N ALA A 3 4.46 19.22 12.61
CA ALA A 3 3.17 18.64 12.21
C ALA A 3 2.91 18.68 10.69
N ASN A 4 3.93 18.93 9.85
CA ASN A 4 3.69 19.35 8.46
C ASN A 4 4.32 18.47 7.35
N GLU A 5 4.99 17.37 7.65
CA GLU A 5 5.37 16.41 6.62
C GLU A 5 4.49 15.17 6.73
N PHE A 6 3.30 15.23 6.11
CA PHE A 6 2.61 13.99 5.78
C PHE A 6 3.55 13.17 4.90
N PRO A 7 3.78 11.88 5.21
CA PRO A 7 4.71 11.09 4.44
C PRO A 7 4.25 11.05 2.99
N THR A 8 5.21 11.30 2.10
CA THR A 8 5.13 10.94 0.69
C THR A 8 4.63 9.50 0.57
N SER A 9 3.80 9.23 -0.45
CA SER A 9 3.27 7.89 -0.73
C SER A 9 4.36 6.83 -0.59
N LEU A 10 4.12 5.81 0.24
CA LEU A 10 5.11 4.79 0.54
C LEU A 10 4.79 3.50 -0.23
N VAL A 11 5.75 3.00 -1.01
CA VAL A 11 5.63 1.70 -1.66
C VAL A 11 6.34 0.66 -0.82
N VAL A 12 5.65 -0.41 -0.44
CA VAL A 12 6.19 -1.52 0.36
C VAL A 12 6.05 -2.81 -0.41
N PHE A 13 7.17 -3.52 -0.60
CA PHE A 13 7.21 -4.78 -1.33
C PHE A 13 8.42 -5.62 -0.93
N GLN A 14 8.34 -6.91 -1.22
CA GLN A 14 9.50 -7.78 -1.31
C GLN A 14 9.63 -8.23 -2.78
N THR A 15 10.68 -7.77 -3.46
CA THR A 15 10.90 -8.05 -4.88
C THR A 15 12.32 -8.54 -5.11
N GLU A 16 12.54 -9.22 -6.23
CA GLU A 16 13.88 -9.63 -6.66
C GLU A 16 14.56 -8.53 -7.45
N ARG A 17 13.79 -7.81 -8.27
CA ARG A 17 14.28 -6.68 -9.06
C ARG A 17 13.27 -5.54 -9.07
N MET A 18 13.79 -4.33 -9.06
CA MET A 18 13.06 -3.08 -9.21
C MET A 18 13.74 -2.23 -10.28
N THR A 19 12.95 -1.66 -11.17
CA THR A 19 13.37 -0.59 -12.09
C THR A 19 12.56 0.66 -11.80
N TRP A 20 13.21 1.79 -11.62
CA TRP A 20 12.56 3.08 -11.40
C TRP A 20 12.56 3.89 -12.69
N ASN A 21 11.38 4.33 -13.13
CA ASN A 21 11.24 5.30 -14.21
C ASN A 21 11.24 6.71 -13.62
N ARG A 22 12.33 7.45 -13.85
CA ARG A 22 12.52 8.81 -13.33
C ARG A 22 11.58 9.84 -13.98
N GLU A 23 11.15 9.62 -15.22
CA GLU A 23 10.33 10.60 -15.96
C GLU A 23 8.95 10.75 -15.33
N ASN A 24 8.36 9.65 -14.85
CA ASN A 24 7.02 9.65 -14.27
C ASN A 24 6.98 9.23 -12.79
N GLY A 25 8.12 8.87 -12.21
CA GLY A 25 8.23 8.44 -10.81
C GLY A 25 7.64 7.05 -10.53
N SER A 26 7.36 6.25 -11.56
CA SER A 26 6.78 4.91 -11.42
C SER A 26 7.82 3.82 -11.26
N TYR A 27 7.41 2.69 -10.71
CA TYR A 27 8.26 1.51 -10.54
C TYR A 27 7.75 0.34 -11.38
N MET A 28 8.70 -0.41 -11.92
CA MET A 28 8.46 -1.76 -12.43
C MET A 28 9.10 -2.75 -11.47
N LEU A 29 8.26 -3.53 -10.82
CA LEU A 29 8.65 -4.56 -9.86
C LEU A 29 8.59 -5.92 -10.54
N THR A 30 9.69 -6.68 -10.45
CA THR A 30 9.79 -8.02 -11.01
C THR A 30 10.00 -9.03 -9.89
N THR A 31 9.04 -9.95 -9.75
CA THR A 31 9.13 -11.09 -8.85
C THR A 31 9.09 -12.38 -9.66
N SER A 32 9.95 -13.33 -9.35
CA SER A 32 9.93 -14.64 -10.01
C SER A 32 9.54 -15.75 -9.06
N THR A 33 9.12 -16.83 -9.69
CA THR A 33 8.95 -18.15 -9.12
C THR A 33 9.84 -19.09 -9.90
N LYS A 34 9.99 -20.33 -9.42
CA LYS A 34 10.81 -21.35 -10.12
C LYS A 34 10.54 -21.44 -11.63
N ASN A 35 9.31 -21.19 -12.07
CA ASN A 35 8.88 -21.43 -13.44
C ASN A 35 8.34 -20.18 -14.17
N LYS A 36 8.21 -19.04 -13.49
CA LYS A 36 7.55 -17.86 -14.08
C LYS A 36 7.97 -16.56 -13.42
N THR A 37 8.18 -15.55 -14.24
CA THR A 37 8.42 -14.17 -13.85
C THR A 37 7.11 -13.37 -13.94
N PHE A 38 6.89 -12.48 -12.99
CA PHE A 38 5.74 -11.61 -12.91
C PHE A 38 6.23 -10.17 -12.78
N ASN A 39 5.72 -9.30 -13.66
CA ASN A 39 6.01 -7.88 -13.64
C ASN A 39 4.79 -7.09 -13.16
N TYR A 40 5.04 -6.12 -12.30
CA TYR A 40 4.04 -5.20 -11.78
C TYR A 40 4.49 -3.77 -12.02
N PHE A 41 3.60 -2.98 -12.60
CA PHE A 41 3.70 -1.53 -12.66
C PHE A 41 3.11 -0.95 -11.38
N VAL A 42 3.85 -0.02 -10.76
CA VAL A 42 3.42 0.70 -9.55
C VAL A 42 3.56 2.20 -9.77
N ASP A 43 2.45 2.92 -9.67
CA ASP A 43 2.42 4.38 -9.65
C ASP A 43 2.16 4.85 -8.21
N PRO A 44 3.19 5.32 -7.48
CA PRO A 44 3.04 5.75 -6.09
C PRO A 44 2.16 7.00 -5.95
N LYS A 45 2.15 7.89 -6.95
CA LYS A 45 1.36 9.14 -6.93
C LYS A 45 -0.13 8.85 -7.12
N LYS A 46 -0.45 7.83 -7.91
CA LYS A 46 -1.85 7.39 -8.11
C LYS A 46 -2.30 6.33 -7.12
N GLY A 47 -1.38 5.65 -6.44
CA GLY A 47 -1.68 4.45 -5.64
C GLY A 47 -2.03 3.24 -6.50
N GLU A 48 -1.62 3.25 -7.76
CA GLU A 48 -2.01 2.24 -8.72
C GLU A 48 -0.98 1.09 -8.72
N ILE A 49 -1.47 -0.14 -8.64
CA ILE A 49 -0.66 -1.35 -8.80
C ILE A 49 -1.33 -2.20 -9.88
N ARG A 50 -0.63 -2.45 -10.99
CA ARG A 50 -1.14 -3.23 -12.13
C ARG A 50 -0.15 -4.32 -12.53
N PRO A 51 -0.60 -5.56 -12.76
CA PRO A 51 0.24 -6.54 -13.42
C PRO A 51 0.46 -6.15 -14.88
N VAL A 52 1.69 -6.29 -15.38
CA VAL A 52 2.05 -6.00 -16.78
C VAL A 52 1.65 -7.16 -17.70
N ASP A 53 1.77 -8.40 -17.22
CA ASP A 53 1.72 -9.61 -18.06
C ASP A 53 0.46 -10.48 -17.88
N LEU A 54 -0.64 -9.97 -17.32
CA LEU A 54 -1.82 -10.81 -17.02
C LEU A 54 -2.99 -10.59 -17.99
N THR A 55 -3.10 -11.52 -18.95
CA THR A 55 -4.38 -11.98 -19.53
C THR A 55 -5.12 -12.84 -18.49
N SER A 56 -5.88 -12.21 -17.59
CA SER A 56 -6.71 -12.89 -16.56
C SER A 56 -5.89 -13.69 -15.51
N PRO A 57 -6.32 -13.75 -14.23
CA PRO A 57 -5.73 -14.71 -13.31
C PRO A 57 -6.01 -16.13 -13.84
N PRO A 58 -4.99 -16.96 -14.11
CA PRO A 58 -5.21 -18.29 -14.64
C PRO A 58 -6.04 -19.14 -13.67
N GLU A 59 -6.92 -19.98 -14.23
CA GLU A 59 -7.94 -20.71 -13.47
C GLU A 59 -7.42 -21.60 -12.33
N HIS A 60 -6.13 -21.96 -12.33
CA HIS A 60 -5.52 -22.80 -11.31
C HIS A 60 -5.36 -22.11 -9.95
N TYR A 61 -5.44 -20.78 -9.87
CA TYR A 61 -5.51 -20.04 -8.60
C TYR A 61 -6.78 -20.30 -7.78
N TRP A 62 -7.76 -20.92 -8.42
CA TRP A 62 -9.15 -21.02 -7.98
C TRP A 62 -9.61 -22.46 -7.79
N LYS A 63 -8.70 -23.42 -7.97
CA LYS A 63 -8.99 -24.84 -7.80
C LYS A 63 -8.13 -25.34 -6.64
N LEU A 64 -8.78 -25.74 -5.55
CA LEU A 64 -8.36 -26.94 -4.83
C LEU A 64 -8.47 -28.11 -5.83
N SER A 65 -7.53 -28.22 -6.77
CA SER A 65 -7.51 -29.34 -7.69
C SER A 65 -7.39 -30.59 -6.83
N ASN A 66 -8.23 -31.58 -7.16
CA ASN A 66 -8.17 -32.92 -6.59
C ASN A 66 -6.73 -33.37 -6.34
N PRO A 67 -6.47 -34.15 -5.27
CA PRO A 67 -5.13 -34.49 -4.79
C PRO A 67 -4.27 -35.34 -5.74
N SER A 68 -4.65 -35.51 -7.00
CA SER A 68 -3.91 -36.28 -7.99
C SER A 68 -2.61 -35.59 -8.41
N GLY A 69 -1.54 -35.83 -7.65
CA GLY A 69 -0.27 -36.24 -8.22
C GLY A 69 0.75 -35.19 -8.67
N SER A 70 0.50 -33.87 -8.57
CA SER A 70 1.58 -32.90 -8.84
C SER A 70 2.53 -32.79 -7.65
N THR A 71 3.59 -33.60 -7.65
CA THR A 71 4.74 -33.49 -6.76
C THR A 71 5.42 -32.13 -6.93
N GLY A 72 5.03 -31.14 -6.13
CA GLY A 72 5.67 -29.81 -6.09
C GLY A 72 4.77 -28.60 -5.90
N MET A 73 3.44 -28.71 -5.99
CA MET A 73 2.55 -27.58 -5.67
C MET A 73 2.26 -27.50 -4.17
N LEU A 74 2.39 -26.31 -3.59
CA LEU A 74 1.96 -26.09 -2.20
C LEU A 74 0.42 -26.15 -2.12
N PRO A 75 -0.15 -26.84 -1.11
CA PRO A 75 -1.58 -27.10 -1.05
C PRO A 75 -2.43 -25.86 -0.74
N LEU A 76 -1.90 -24.94 0.07
CA LEU A 76 -2.61 -23.72 0.45
C LEU A 76 -1.61 -22.64 0.84
N MET A 77 -1.80 -21.43 0.34
CA MET A 77 -1.07 -20.26 0.79
C MET A 77 -1.98 -19.37 1.63
N VAL A 78 -1.53 -19.03 2.84
CA VAL A 78 -2.22 -18.07 3.69
C VAL A 78 -1.52 -16.73 3.57
N VAL A 79 -2.27 -15.69 3.20
CA VAL A 79 -1.77 -14.32 3.13
C VAL A 79 -2.56 -13.46 4.10
N THR A 80 -1.85 -12.82 5.03
CA THR A 80 -2.44 -11.82 5.92
C THR A 80 -2.21 -10.43 5.34
N ILE A 81 -3.30 -9.68 5.17
CA ILE A 81 -3.29 -8.28 4.76
C ILE A 81 -3.63 -7.46 5.99
N ASP A 82 -2.65 -6.74 6.51
CA ASP A 82 -2.85 -5.83 7.62
C ASP A 82 -3.22 -4.44 7.10
N VAL A 83 -4.37 -3.92 7.53
CA VAL A 83 -4.82 -2.57 7.18
C VAL A 83 -4.42 -1.51 8.21
N GLY A 84 -3.83 -1.92 9.33
CA GLY A 84 -3.54 -1.08 10.50
C GLY A 84 -2.19 -0.36 10.52
N LEU A 85 -1.44 -0.34 9.40
CA LEU A 85 -0.10 0.27 9.18
C LEU A 85 1.13 -0.66 9.25
N ALA A 86 1.01 -1.98 9.01
CA ALA A 86 2.22 -2.80 8.93
C ALA A 86 3.08 -2.50 7.68
N LEU A 87 4.31 -2.04 7.92
CA LEU A 87 5.42 -2.04 6.96
C LEU A 87 5.91 -3.45 6.60
N ASN A 88 5.46 -4.47 7.34
CA ASN A 88 5.82 -5.86 7.09
C ASN A 88 4.80 -6.51 6.18
N VAL A 89 4.95 -6.26 4.88
CA VAL A 89 4.18 -6.98 3.86
C VAL A 89 4.79 -8.37 3.63
N SER A 90 3.93 -9.38 3.50
CA SER A 90 4.36 -10.71 3.06
C SER A 90 4.98 -10.65 1.66
N LYS A 91 5.79 -11.64 1.26
CA LYS A 91 6.30 -11.76 -0.12
C LYS A 91 5.19 -11.63 -1.17
N SER A 92 3.99 -12.05 -0.81
CA SER A 92 2.84 -12.15 -1.70
C SER A 92 1.93 -10.94 -1.71
N LEU A 93 2.40 -9.82 -1.16
CA LEU A 93 1.64 -8.59 -1.07
C LEU A 93 2.51 -7.43 -1.53
N LEU A 94 1.97 -6.63 -2.45
CA LEU A 94 2.51 -5.32 -2.83
C LEU A 94 1.59 -4.26 -2.24
N ALA A 95 2.15 -3.26 -1.60
CA ALA A 95 1.35 -2.18 -1.04
C ALA A 95 1.85 -0.81 -1.49
N VAL A 96 0.92 0.10 -1.74
CA VAL A 96 1.17 1.55 -1.78
C VAL A 96 0.35 2.17 -0.66
N HIS A 97 0.98 2.95 0.20
CA HIS A 97 0.37 3.57 1.36
C HIS A 97 0.36 5.09 1.26
N ASN A 98 -0.58 5.69 2.00
CA ASN A 98 -0.62 7.13 2.28
C ASN A 98 -0.57 7.99 1.02
N VAL A 99 -1.25 7.57 -0.05
CA VAL A 99 -1.39 8.39 -1.26
C VAL A 99 -2.36 9.52 -0.93
N PRO A 100 -1.92 10.78 -0.93
CA PRO A 100 -2.76 11.90 -0.59
C PRO A 100 -3.76 12.17 -1.72
N LYS A 101 -5.02 12.32 -1.37
CA LYS A 101 -6.15 12.52 -2.28
C LYS A 101 -7.16 13.50 -1.65
N GLY A 102 -6.80 14.78 -1.66
CA GLY A 102 -7.51 15.79 -0.87
C GLY A 102 -7.39 15.49 0.63
N ASP A 103 -8.52 15.41 1.32
CA ASP A 103 -8.59 15.09 2.76
C ASP A 103 -8.43 13.59 3.07
N TRP A 104 -8.24 12.78 2.04
CA TRP A 104 -8.15 11.33 2.16
C TRP A 104 -6.72 10.83 1.98
N LEU A 105 -6.34 9.86 2.80
CA LEU A 105 -5.18 9.00 2.58
C LEU A 105 -5.66 7.67 2.00
N TYR A 106 -5.25 7.39 0.77
CA TYR A 106 -5.52 6.14 0.08
C TYR A 106 -4.36 5.16 0.24
N SER A 107 -4.67 3.90 0.51
CA SER A 107 -3.69 2.82 0.40
C SER A 107 -4.28 1.64 -0.38
N ARG A 108 -3.43 0.92 -1.11
CA ARG A 108 -3.79 -0.24 -1.92
C ARG A 108 -2.86 -1.39 -1.60
N TYR A 109 -3.43 -2.55 -1.32
CA TYR A 109 -2.74 -3.80 -1.03
C TYR A 109 -3.09 -4.80 -2.13
N GLN A 110 -2.19 -4.99 -3.08
CA GLN A 110 -2.35 -5.88 -4.21
C GLN A 110 -1.77 -7.26 -3.88
N LEU A 111 -2.60 -8.30 -3.95
CA LEU A 111 -2.10 -9.67 -3.84
C LEU A 111 -1.33 -10.03 -5.12
N VAL A 112 -0.13 -10.57 -4.92
CA VAL A 112 0.69 -11.15 -5.97
C VAL A 112 0.27 -12.60 -6.13
N LEU A 113 -0.30 -12.93 -7.28
CA LEU A 113 -0.77 -14.28 -7.55
C LEU A 113 0.39 -15.14 -8.09
N TYR A 114 0.72 -16.23 -7.39
CA TYR A 114 1.81 -17.17 -7.75
C TYR A 114 1.36 -18.55 -8.25
N SER A 115 1.80 -18.96 -9.43
CA SER A 115 1.23 -20.10 -10.15
C SER A 115 1.53 -21.48 -9.54
N TYR A 116 2.26 -21.55 -8.42
CA TYR A 116 2.69 -22.80 -7.77
C TYR A 116 1.85 -23.20 -6.55
N VAL A 117 0.80 -22.44 -6.21
CA VAL A 117 -0.10 -22.75 -5.09
C VAL A 117 -1.46 -23.23 -5.61
N ARG A 118 -2.09 -24.18 -4.91
CA ARG A 118 -3.44 -24.67 -5.29
C ARG A 118 -4.54 -23.70 -4.88
N GLY A 119 -4.35 -22.99 -3.77
CA GLY A 119 -5.31 -22.01 -3.28
C GLY A 119 -4.63 -20.91 -2.49
N VAL A 120 -5.31 -19.78 -2.39
CA VAL A 120 -4.88 -18.63 -1.58
C VAL A 120 -6.03 -18.28 -0.64
N VAL A 121 -5.76 -18.28 0.65
CA VAL A 121 -6.68 -17.75 1.67
C VAL A 121 -6.14 -16.40 2.14
N ALA A 122 -6.92 -15.36 1.91
CA ALA A 122 -6.61 -14.00 2.34
C ALA A 122 -7.32 -13.70 3.66
N TYR A 123 -6.54 -13.32 4.67
CA TYR A 123 -7.01 -12.82 5.97
C TYR A 123 -6.77 -11.32 6.04
N VAL A 124 -7.83 -10.53 5.99
CA VAL A 124 -7.76 -9.07 6.16
C VAL A 124 -8.04 -8.76 7.63
N LYS A 125 -7.09 -8.15 8.31
CA LYS A 125 -7.23 -7.78 9.72
C LYS A 125 -6.58 -6.44 10.03
N ASP A 126 -7.01 -5.81 11.10
CA ASP A 126 -6.25 -4.75 11.77
C ASP A 126 -5.39 -5.42 12.84
N ILE A 127 -4.08 -5.56 12.59
CA ILE A 127 -3.16 -6.22 13.53
C ILE A 127 -3.03 -5.45 14.83
N LYS A 128 -3.03 -4.12 14.77
CA LYS A 128 -2.83 -3.28 15.95
C LYS A 128 -3.96 -3.48 16.96
N SER A 129 -5.18 -3.62 16.46
CA SER A 129 -6.38 -3.84 17.28
C SER A 129 -6.71 -5.34 17.46
N ASP A 130 -5.97 -6.23 16.78
CA ASP A 130 -6.25 -7.66 16.63
C ASP A 130 -7.70 -7.99 16.21
N ILE A 131 -8.25 -7.19 15.29
CA ILE A 131 -9.63 -7.35 14.81
C ILE A 131 -9.63 -8.00 13.42
N PRO A 132 -10.22 -9.20 13.26
CA PRO A 132 -10.44 -9.77 11.94
C PRO A 132 -11.53 -8.99 11.21
N ILE A 133 -11.25 -8.55 9.99
CA ILE A 133 -12.20 -7.81 9.14
C ILE A 133 -12.85 -8.76 8.15
N TYR A 134 -12.05 -9.63 7.53
CA TYR A 134 -12.52 -10.54 6.51
C TYR A 134 -11.60 -11.76 6.34
N ILE A 135 -12.21 -12.90 6.04
CA ILE A 135 -11.52 -14.13 5.66
C ILE A 135 -12.13 -14.56 4.33
N SER A 136 -11.29 -14.79 3.31
CA SER A 136 -11.77 -15.24 2.01
C SER A 136 -12.38 -16.65 2.09
N PRO A 137 -13.62 -16.87 1.62
CA PRO A 137 -14.18 -18.20 1.49
C PRO A 137 -13.45 -18.98 0.38
N GLU A 138 -13.58 -20.31 0.39
CA GLU A 138 -12.81 -21.22 -0.48
C GLU A 138 -12.96 -20.95 -1.99
N ASN A 139 -14.12 -20.43 -2.41
CA ASN A 139 -14.43 -20.15 -3.82
C ASN A 139 -14.18 -18.68 -4.23
N ALA A 140 -13.51 -17.90 -3.37
CA ALA A 140 -13.29 -16.49 -3.55
C ALA A 140 -11.81 -16.12 -3.41
N LEU A 141 -11.30 -15.32 -4.35
CA LEU A 141 -9.96 -14.76 -4.28
C LEU A 141 -10.11 -13.28 -4.00
N VAL A 142 -9.47 -12.83 -2.92
CA VAL A 142 -9.20 -11.41 -2.76
C VAL A 142 -8.17 -11.04 -3.82
N THR A 143 -8.50 -10.06 -4.65
CA THR A 143 -7.57 -9.54 -5.66
C THR A 143 -6.72 -8.42 -5.08
N HIS A 144 -7.35 -7.52 -4.35
CA HIS A 144 -6.70 -6.43 -3.64
C HIS A 144 -7.61 -5.90 -2.54
N VAL A 145 -7.00 -5.19 -1.60
CA VAL A 145 -7.68 -4.43 -0.56
C VAL A 145 -7.31 -2.96 -0.72
N GLU A 146 -8.25 -2.07 -0.49
CA GLU A 146 -8.06 -0.64 -0.49
C GLU A 146 -8.48 -0.08 0.86
N THR A 147 -7.80 0.94 1.33
CA THR A 147 -8.18 1.66 2.55
C THR A 147 -8.25 3.14 2.27
N TYR A 148 -9.24 3.79 2.87
CA TYR A 148 -9.47 5.23 2.74
C TYR A 148 -9.57 5.81 4.15
N LYS A 149 -8.64 6.70 4.51
CA LYS A 149 -8.65 7.40 5.79
C LYS A 149 -8.91 8.88 5.56
N ASN A 150 -10.04 9.40 6.03
CA ASN A 150 -10.29 10.84 6.02
C ASN A 150 -9.58 11.46 7.22
N ILE A 151 -8.68 12.42 6.96
CA ILE A 151 -7.88 13.08 8.00
C ILE A 151 -8.75 14.03 8.82
N LYS A 152 -9.71 14.72 8.20
CA LYS A 152 -10.56 15.73 8.87
C LYS A 152 -11.67 15.10 9.71
N GLU A 153 -12.37 14.12 9.15
CA GLU A 153 -13.53 13.47 9.79
C GLU A 153 -13.14 12.24 10.62
N ASN A 154 -11.87 11.84 10.60
CA ASN A 154 -11.36 10.62 11.25
C ASN A 154 -12.12 9.34 10.83
N LYS A 155 -12.71 9.31 9.64
CA LYS A 155 -13.35 8.13 9.07
C LYS A 155 -12.33 7.20 8.44
N PHE A 156 -12.53 5.90 8.57
CA PHE A 156 -11.66 4.91 7.95
C PHE A 156 -12.49 3.79 7.32
N PHE A 157 -12.27 3.57 6.02
CA PHE A 157 -12.97 2.54 5.25
C PHE A 157 -11.99 1.52 4.71
N VAL A 158 -12.46 0.27 4.62
CA VAL A 158 -11.75 -0.85 4.00
C VAL A 158 -12.61 -1.41 2.89
N VAL A 159 -12.07 -1.46 1.68
CA VAL A 159 -12.72 -2.05 0.51
C VAL A 159 -11.97 -3.29 0.10
N ILE A 160 -12.67 -4.42 0.06
CA ILE A 160 -12.10 -5.72 -0.30
C ILE A 160 -12.65 -6.11 -1.67
N HIS A 161 -11.77 -6.17 -2.66
CA HIS A 161 -12.10 -6.54 -4.03
C HIS A 161 -11.90 -8.03 -4.21
N ILE A 162 -12.99 -8.73 -4.50
CA ILE A 162 -13.07 -10.19 -4.52
C ILE A 162 -13.49 -10.62 -5.92
N LYS A 163 -12.89 -11.68 -6.45
CA LYS A 163 -13.47 -12.41 -7.57
C LYS A 163 -14.07 -13.70 -7.02
N ILE A 164 -15.23 -14.11 -7.53
CA ILE A 164 -15.85 -15.40 -7.20
C ILE A 164 -16.00 -16.18 -8.49
N ARG A 165 -15.61 -17.44 -8.46
CA ARG A 165 -15.80 -18.35 -9.58
C ARG A 165 -17.27 -18.73 -9.70
N VAL A 166 -17.82 -18.59 -10.91
CA VAL A 166 -19.14 -19.08 -11.30
C VAL A 166 -18.98 -20.05 -12.47
N ALA A 167 -20.06 -20.73 -12.88
CA ALA A 167 -20.01 -21.73 -13.95
C ALA A 167 -19.38 -21.17 -15.25
N ASP A 168 -19.77 -19.96 -15.64
CA ASP A 168 -19.38 -19.33 -16.90
C ASP A 168 -18.28 -18.26 -16.76
N GLY A 169 -17.50 -18.31 -15.68
CA GLY A 169 -16.35 -17.42 -15.50
C GLY A 169 -16.25 -16.84 -14.10
N PHE A 170 -16.14 -15.51 -14.01
CA PHE A 170 -15.87 -14.80 -12.75
C PHE A 170 -16.80 -13.62 -12.57
N ILE A 171 -17.35 -13.48 -11.38
CA ILE A 171 -18.01 -12.27 -10.94
C ILE A 171 -17.06 -11.48 -10.04
N THR A 172 -16.97 -10.18 -10.27
CA THR A 172 -16.28 -9.28 -9.34
C THR A 172 -17.27 -8.85 -8.28
N LEU A 173 -17.00 -9.26 -7.06
CA LEU A 173 -17.67 -8.77 -5.87
C LEU A 173 -16.72 -7.92 -5.07
N ASN A 174 -17.33 -7.22 -4.16
CA ASN A 174 -16.72 -6.08 -3.59
C ASN A 174 -17.32 -6.08 -2.17
N LYS A 175 -16.55 -5.81 -1.10
CA LYS A 175 -17.08 -5.61 0.26
C LYS A 175 -16.55 -4.31 0.84
N LEU A 176 -17.40 -3.55 1.54
CA LEU A 176 -17.04 -2.27 2.17
C LEU A 176 -17.27 -2.40 3.67
N PHE A 177 -16.28 -2.01 4.45
CA PHE A 177 -16.33 -1.94 5.90
C PHE A 177 -15.96 -0.54 6.36
N GLU A 178 -16.68 0.00 7.32
CA GLU A 178 -16.34 1.25 8.01
C GLU A 178 -15.80 0.91 9.39
N ARG A 179 -14.69 1.52 9.78
CA ARG A 179 -14.19 1.45 11.16
C ARG A 179 -15.07 2.33 12.03
N SER A 180 -15.78 1.73 12.98
CA SER A 180 -16.48 2.43 14.05
C SER A 180 -15.65 2.37 15.32
N GLU A 181 -15.66 3.46 16.08
CA GLU A 181 -15.04 3.54 17.40
C GLU A 181 -16.08 4.04 18.40
N GLU A 182 -16.62 3.12 19.19
CA GLU A 182 -17.67 3.37 20.17
C GLU A 182 -17.14 2.99 21.55
N GLU A 183 -17.15 3.93 22.50
CA GLU A 183 -16.68 3.71 23.87
C GLU A 183 -15.23 3.16 23.96
N GLY A 184 -14.37 3.56 23.02
CA GLY A 184 -12.99 3.09 22.92
C GLY A 184 -12.83 1.67 22.36
N LYS A 185 -13.93 1.04 21.92
CA LYS A 185 -13.89 -0.24 21.19
C LYS A 185 -13.92 0.02 19.70
N ILE A 186 -12.90 -0.50 19.02
CA ILE A 186 -12.81 -0.46 17.57
C ILE A 186 -13.61 -1.64 17.02
N SER A 187 -14.39 -1.42 15.97
CA SER A 187 -15.07 -2.46 15.21
C SER A 187 -15.10 -2.10 13.73
N TYR A 188 -15.37 -3.10 12.88
CA TYR A 188 -15.52 -2.90 11.43
C TYR A 188 -16.93 -3.30 11.01
N VAL A 189 -17.74 -2.31 10.69
CA VAL A 189 -19.15 -2.47 10.35
C VAL A 189 -19.28 -2.67 8.83
N PRO A 190 -19.91 -3.74 8.34
CA PRO A 190 -20.08 -3.95 6.90
C PRO A 190 -21.21 -3.09 6.31
N HIS A 191 -20.95 -2.42 5.20
CA HIS A 191 -21.93 -1.60 4.47
C HIS A 191 -22.42 -2.30 3.19
N TYR A 192 -23.63 -2.85 3.23
CA TYR A 192 -24.21 -3.58 2.10
C TYR A 192 -25.09 -2.72 1.18
N LYS A 193 -25.86 -1.78 1.75
CA LYS A 193 -26.90 -1.03 1.00
C LYS A 193 -26.40 0.25 0.34
N HIS A 194 -25.58 1.03 1.04
CA HIS A 194 -25.12 2.35 0.57
C HIS A 194 -23.73 2.31 -0.06
N ARG A 195 -23.28 1.10 -0.42
CA ARG A 195 -21.89 0.85 -0.82
C ARG A 195 -21.47 1.65 -2.03
N LYS A 196 -22.32 1.74 -3.06
CA LYS A 196 -22.04 2.50 -4.28
C LYS A 196 -21.87 3.99 -3.96
N VAL A 197 -22.81 4.56 -3.21
CA VAL A 197 -22.78 5.98 -2.82
C VAL A 197 -21.57 6.30 -1.97
N LEU A 198 -21.29 5.51 -0.92
CA LEU A 198 -20.12 5.72 -0.07
C LEU A 198 -18.81 5.59 -0.86
N TYR A 199 -18.74 4.62 -1.77
CA TYR A 199 -17.57 4.44 -2.63
C TYR A 199 -17.40 5.59 -3.62
N GLU A 200 -18.49 6.05 -4.23
CA GLU A 200 -18.49 7.23 -5.10
C GLU A 200 -18.12 8.50 -4.34
N MET A 201 -18.59 8.69 -3.11
CA MET A 201 -18.19 9.84 -2.27
C MET A 201 -16.68 9.82 -1.99
N MET A 202 -16.16 8.68 -1.53
CA MET A 202 -14.73 8.52 -1.29
C MET A 202 -13.93 8.78 -2.57
N LEU A 203 -14.32 8.20 -3.70
CA LEU A 203 -13.59 8.35 -4.96
C LEU A 203 -13.75 9.74 -5.58
N LYS A 204 -14.93 10.35 -5.50
CA LYS A 204 -15.20 11.67 -6.05
C LYS A 204 -14.37 12.72 -5.33
N ASP A 205 -14.38 12.72 -3.99
CA ASP A 205 -13.53 13.63 -3.21
C ASP A 205 -12.03 13.36 -3.48
N VAL A 206 -11.67 12.11 -3.75
CA VAL A 206 -10.31 11.68 -4.08
C VAL A 206 -9.84 12.14 -5.48
N PHE A 207 -10.72 12.19 -6.47
CA PHE A 207 -10.38 12.50 -7.87
C PHE A 207 -10.67 13.94 -8.28
N ASP A 208 -11.69 14.58 -7.67
CA ASP A 208 -12.08 15.96 -7.98
C ASP A 208 -11.26 17.00 -7.20
N THR A 209 -10.59 16.60 -6.11
CA THR A 209 -9.69 17.51 -5.40
C THR A 209 -8.38 17.59 -6.20
N PRO A 210 -7.98 18.77 -6.73
CA PRO A 210 -6.71 18.91 -7.41
C PRO A 210 -5.61 18.43 -6.46
N THR A 211 -4.79 17.49 -6.93
CA THR A 211 -3.58 17.07 -6.22
C THR A 211 -2.82 18.36 -5.94
N ALA A 212 -2.75 18.77 -4.66
CA ALA A 212 -2.08 20.00 -4.27
C ALA A 212 -0.75 20.01 -5.02
N ALA A 213 -0.56 21.02 -5.87
CA ALA A 213 0.72 21.20 -6.53
C ALA A 213 1.74 21.21 -5.40
N THR A 214 2.64 20.24 -5.39
CA THR A 214 3.85 20.37 -4.59
C THR A 214 4.49 21.62 -5.14
N GLU A 215 4.30 22.75 -4.45
CA GLU A 215 5.08 23.95 -4.72
C GLU A 215 6.52 23.52 -4.44
N GLU A 216 7.21 23.14 -5.52
CA GLU A 216 8.66 23.17 -5.56
C GLU A 216 9.02 24.60 -5.21
N THR A 217 9.24 24.84 -3.92
CA THR A 217 9.99 25.99 -3.45
C THR A 217 11.39 25.77 -4.02
N ASN A 218 11.59 26.24 -5.25
CA ASN A 218 12.89 26.58 -5.77
C ASN A 218 13.41 27.71 -4.89
N ILE A 219 13.92 27.34 -3.72
CA ILE A 219 14.86 28.16 -3.00
C ILE A 219 16.12 28.12 -3.85
N THR A 220 16.20 29.05 -4.80
CA THR A 220 17.48 29.50 -5.33
C THR A 220 18.24 30.02 -4.11
N LEU A 221 19.09 29.16 -3.53
CA LEU A 221 20.15 29.62 -2.65
C LEU A 221 21.07 30.47 -3.51
N GLU A 222 20.82 31.78 -3.55
CA GLU A 222 21.89 32.71 -3.87
C GLU A 222 23.01 32.47 -2.86
N PRO A 223 24.25 32.23 -3.30
CA PRO A 223 25.36 32.17 -2.38
C PRO A 223 25.55 33.57 -1.78
N GLU A 224 25.17 33.75 -0.52
CA GLU A 224 25.66 34.85 0.29
C GLU A 224 27.19 34.73 0.34
N ILE A 225 27.85 35.61 -0.41
CA ILE A 225 29.28 35.84 -0.30
C ILE A 225 29.50 36.47 1.08
N GLU A 226 29.91 35.63 2.03
CA GLU A 226 30.44 36.06 3.33
C GLU A 226 31.56 37.07 3.10
N LYS A 227 31.29 38.33 3.47
CA LYS A 227 32.34 39.34 3.62
C LYS A 227 33.18 38.94 4.82
N SER A 228 34.39 38.46 4.54
CA SER A 228 35.62 38.59 5.32
C SER A 228 35.48 39.48 6.56
N GLU A 229 35.20 38.88 7.71
CA GLU A 229 35.45 39.50 9.02
C GLU A 229 36.95 39.38 9.37
N GLU A 230 37.50 40.48 9.87
CA GLU A 230 38.91 40.62 10.24
C GLU A 230 39.33 39.62 11.32
N PRO A 231 40.60 39.17 11.32
CA PRO A 231 41.10 38.25 12.34
C PRO A 231 41.15 38.92 13.72
N CYS A 232 40.49 38.30 14.69
CA CYS A 232 40.58 38.67 16.10
C CYS A 232 42.04 38.63 16.60
N PRO A 233 42.50 39.64 17.36
CA PRO A 233 43.82 39.60 17.97
C PRO A 233 43.86 38.54 19.08
N LEU A 234 44.92 37.71 19.05
CA LEU A 234 45.19 36.69 20.06
C LEU A 234 45.43 37.33 21.45
N PRO A 235 44.93 36.71 22.53
CA PRO A 235 45.19 37.18 23.88
C PRO A 235 46.67 36.96 24.28
N PRO A 236 47.24 37.85 25.12
CA PRO A 236 48.62 37.73 25.56
C PRO A 236 48.84 36.51 26.45
N ALA A 237 50.00 35.86 26.27
CA ALA A 237 50.40 34.69 27.03
C ALA A 237 50.62 35.00 28.52
N PRO A 238 50.27 34.09 29.44
CA PRO A 238 50.51 34.27 30.87
C PRO A 238 52.01 34.16 31.23
N PRO A 239 52.46 34.84 32.29
CA PRO A 239 53.87 34.84 32.69
C PRO A 239 54.31 33.46 33.22
N CYS A 240 55.44 33.01 32.69
CA CYS A 240 56.12 31.79 33.10
C CYS A 240 56.79 32.01 34.46
N VAL A 241 56.34 31.29 35.50
CA VAL A 241 57.00 31.28 36.81
C VAL A 241 58.08 30.20 36.78
N ILE A 242 59.35 30.63 36.82
CA ILE A 242 60.50 29.75 36.97
C ILE A 242 60.83 29.67 38.46
N SER A 243 60.83 28.45 38.99
CA SER A 243 61.42 28.06 40.28
C SER A 243 62.84 27.56 40.08
#